data_AF-A0A7X5JBK4-F1
#
_entry.id   AF-A0A7X5JBK4-F1
#
_cell.length_a   1.000
_cell.length_b   1.000
_cell.length_c   1.000
_cell.angle_alpha   90.00
_cell.angle_beta   90.00
_cell.angle_gamma   90.00
#
_symmetry.space_group_name_H-M   'P 1'
#
loop_
_entity.id
_entity.type
_entity.pdbx_description
1 polymer ?
#
loop_
_entity_poly.entity_id
_entity_poly.type
_entity_poly.pdbx_seq_one_letter_code
_entity_poly.pdbx_strand_id
1 'polypeptide(L)'
;MNTKITAKDFFTHISIFILLYSGVVAVLNILFRAINVAYPQVSQYGYTYTSGISFPVATLVVVFPLYLFVTNFVRKEYVNMPSLKDYPLRKGMIYLTVFMAGAVLAGDLITLLYYFLDGRELTIGFILKIIAVLVVIGSVLGYYLDDLKDRLTGTRRNIWRAVALVIVLGSIIVGFSVIGSPWSQRAMRY
;
A
#
# COMPACT_ATOMS: atom_id res chain seq x y z
N MET A 1 14.27 -30.48 -12.79
CA MET A 1 15.05 -29.54 -13.63
C MET A 1 15.60 -28.46 -12.73
N ASN A 2 16.92 -28.35 -12.61
CA ASN A 2 17.59 -27.39 -11.74
C ASN A 2 17.74 -26.07 -12.49
N THR A 3 16.65 -25.31 -12.58
CA THR A 3 16.65 -24.01 -13.25
C THR A 3 17.34 -23.01 -12.34
N LYS A 4 18.58 -22.64 -12.71
CA LYS A 4 19.37 -21.64 -12.01
C LYS A 4 18.62 -20.31 -12.02
N ILE A 5 18.46 -19.70 -10.84
CA ILE A 5 17.93 -18.34 -10.71
C ILE A 5 18.85 -17.40 -11.49
N THR A 6 18.31 -16.72 -12.50
CA THR A 6 19.07 -15.69 -13.21
C THR A 6 19.06 -14.42 -12.36
N ALA A 7 20.14 -13.64 -12.40
CA ALA A 7 20.18 -12.33 -11.75
C ALA A 7 18.99 -11.44 -12.17
N LYS A 8 18.58 -11.51 -13.46
CA LYS A 8 17.39 -10.84 -13.99
C LYS A 8 16.13 -11.20 -13.19
N ASP A 9 15.87 -12.48 -12.94
CA ASP A 9 14.66 -12.92 -12.23
C ASP A 9 14.66 -12.42 -10.79
N PHE A 10 15.83 -12.46 -10.14
CA PHE A 10 16.02 -11.97 -8.79
C PHE A 10 15.72 -10.47 -8.65
N PHE A 11 16.38 -9.64 -9.46
CA PHE A 11 16.18 -8.19 -9.43
C PHE A 11 14.77 -7.79 -9.86
N THR A 12 14.14 -8.52 -10.78
CA THR A 12 12.77 -8.22 -11.21
C THR A 12 11.77 -8.45 -10.08
N HIS A 13 11.90 -9.56 -9.36
CA HIS A 13 11.03 -9.87 -8.23
C HIS A 13 11.24 -8.89 -7.05
N ILE A 14 12.48 -8.55 -6.73
CA ILE A 14 12.81 -7.51 -5.74
C ILE A 14 12.20 -6.17 -6.13
N SER A 15 12.28 -5.80 -7.41
CA SER A 15 11.69 -4.55 -7.90
C SER A 15 10.18 -4.52 -7.67
N ILE A 16 9.47 -5.61 -7.95
CA ILE A 16 8.01 -5.72 -7.67
C ILE A 16 7.73 -5.49 -6.18
N PHE A 17 8.55 -6.06 -5.30
CA PHE A 17 8.40 -5.91 -3.85
C PHE A 17 8.66 -4.47 -3.39
N ILE A 18 9.76 -3.86 -3.83
CA ILE A 18 10.08 -2.46 -3.48
C ILE A 18 8.97 -1.51 -3.97
N LEU A 19 8.48 -1.71 -5.20
CA LEU A 19 7.40 -0.91 -5.77
C LEU A 19 6.10 -1.07 -4.99
N LEU A 20 5.72 -2.30 -4.63
CA LEU A 20 4.54 -2.56 -3.80
C LEU A 20 4.62 -1.81 -2.46
N TYR A 21 5.70 -2.01 -1.71
CA TYR A 21 5.83 -1.45 -0.37
C TYR A 21 5.94 0.08 -0.40
N SER A 22 6.64 0.62 -1.39
CA SER A 22 6.72 2.07 -1.60
C SER A 22 5.34 2.66 -1.91
N GLY A 23 4.53 1.98 -2.72
CA GLY A 23 3.14 2.35 -3.00
C GLY A 23 2.26 2.32 -1.74
N VAL A 24 2.29 1.21 -0.99
CA VAL A 24 1.52 1.04 0.25
C VAL A 24 1.86 2.13 1.27
N VAL A 25 3.16 2.39 1.49
CA VAL A 25 3.63 3.43 2.41
C VAL A 25 3.18 4.81 1.95
N ALA A 26 3.22 5.10 0.64
CA ALA A 26 2.76 6.37 0.12
C ALA A 26 1.24 6.56 0.31
N VAL A 27 0.41 5.55 0.02
CA VAL A 27 -1.05 5.60 0.28
C VAL A 27 -1.34 5.88 1.74
N LEU A 28 -0.75 5.09 2.66
CA LEU A 28 -0.99 5.24 4.09
C LEU A 28 -0.54 6.61 4.60
N ASN A 29 0.58 7.13 4.12
CA ASN A 29 1.03 8.48 4.46
C ASN A 29 0.04 9.56 4.05
N ILE A 30 -0.55 9.47 2.84
CA ILE A 30 -1.55 10.44 2.39
C ILE A 30 -2.79 10.35 3.28
N LEU A 31 -3.31 9.15 3.52
CA LEU A 31 -4.50 8.94 4.34
C LEU A 31 -4.29 9.42 5.77
N PHE A 32 -3.16 9.08 6.41
CA PHE A 32 -2.86 9.49 7.77
C PHE A 32 -2.71 11.00 7.90
N ARG A 33 -2.09 11.66 6.91
CA ARG A 33 -1.98 13.12 6.89
C ARG A 33 -3.34 13.78 6.72
N ALA A 34 -4.17 13.30 5.81
CA ALA A 34 -5.53 13.79 5.63
C ALA A 34 -6.34 13.62 6.93
N ILE A 35 -6.26 12.46 7.58
CA ILE A 35 -6.93 12.20 8.85
C ILE A 35 -6.43 13.14 9.97
N ASN A 36 -5.12 13.37 10.07
CA ASN A 36 -4.56 14.28 11.09
C ASN A 36 -5.02 15.73 10.90
N VAL A 37 -5.18 16.18 9.65
CA VAL A 37 -5.67 17.53 9.35
C VAL A 37 -7.17 17.64 9.62
N ALA A 38 -7.95 16.62 9.28
CA ALA A 38 -9.40 16.60 9.53
C ALA A 38 -9.76 16.41 11.02
N TYR A 39 -8.91 15.68 11.77
CA TYR A 39 -9.12 15.34 13.18
C TYR A 39 -7.83 15.58 13.99
N PRO A 40 -7.47 16.85 14.25
CA PRO A 40 -6.29 17.19 15.02
C PRO A 40 -6.43 16.74 16.49
N GLN A 41 -5.35 16.24 17.08
CA GLN A 41 -5.36 15.82 18.48
C GLN A 41 -5.16 17.01 19.42
N VAL A 42 -5.93 17.02 20.52
CA VAL A 42 -6.04 18.14 21.47
C VAL A 42 -4.71 18.49 22.16
N SER A 43 -3.76 17.54 22.23
CA SER A 43 -2.45 17.74 22.86
C SER A 43 -1.39 18.41 21.96
N GLN A 44 -1.72 18.72 20.70
CA GLN A 44 -0.76 19.16 19.69
C GLN A 44 -0.91 20.64 19.27
N TYR A 45 -1.30 21.52 20.19
CA TYR A 45 -1.37 22.99 20.00
C TYR A 45 0.01 23.69 19.92
N GLY A 46 1.01 23.03 19.34
CA GLY A 46 2.26 23.65 18.88
C GLY A 46 2.26 23.76 17.37
N TYR A 47 2.99 24.72 16.79
CA TYR A 47 3.18 24.90 15.35
C TYR A 47 3.47 23.55 14.66
N THR A 48 2.42 22.90 14.14
CA THR A 48 2.56 21.62 13.46
C THR A 48 2.97 21.94 12.05
N TYR A 49 4.26 21.80 11.76
CA TYR A 49 4.79 21.87 10.41
C TYR A 49 4.19 20.69 9.61
N THR A 50 3.01 20.90 9.02
CA THR A 50 2.37 19.88 8.19
C THR A 50 3.17 19.76 6.90
N SER A 51 4.16 18.86 6.88
CA SER A 51 4.85 18.52 5.64
C SER A 51 3.81 18.08 4.60
N GLY A 52 3.87 18.68 3.41
CA GLY A 52 2.85 18.46 2.37
C GLY A 52 2.80 17.02 1.86
N ILE A 53 1.67 16.61 1.30
CA ILE A 53 1.47 15.29 0.67
C ILE A 53 2.17 15.13 -0.69
N SER A 54 2.87 16.17 -1.15
CA SER A 54 3.47 16.21 -2.50
C SER A 54 4.42 15.06 -2.75
N PHE A 55 5.23 14.65 -1.77
CA PHE A 55 6.17 13.53 -1.93
C PHE A 55 5.44 12.18 -2.02
N PRO A 56 4.55 11.80 -1.08
CA PRO A 56 3.72 10.60 -1.23
C PRO A 56 2.92 10.54 -2.54
N VAL A 57 2.32 11.67 -2.97
CA VAL A 57 1.58 11.74 -4.23
C VAL A 57 2.50 11.51 -5.42
N ALA A 58 3.67 12.19 -5.47
CA ALA A 58 4.64 12.01 -6.55
C ALA A 58 5.13 10.56 -6.62
N THR A 59 5.38 9.94 -5.46
CA THR A 59 5.73 8.51 -5.38
C THR A 59 4.64 7.65 -6.00
N LEU A 60 3.35 7.86 -5.68
CA LEU A 60 2.28 7.06 -6.27
C LEU A 60 2.14 7.25 -7.78
N VAL A 61 2.26 8.48 -8.27
CA VAL A 61 2.16 8.79 -9.70
C VAL A 61 3.22 8.03 -10.51
N VAL A 62 4.40 7.79 -9.95
CA VAL A 62 5.50 7.06 -10.62
C VAL A 62 5.46 5.56 -10.32
N VAL A 63 5.38 5.18 -9.05
CA VAL A 63 5.54 3.80 -8.59
C VAL A 63 4.36 2.94 -9.01
N PHE A 64 3.12 3.47 -8.98
CA PHE A 64 1.93 2.69 -9.31
C PHE A 64 1.90 2.19 -10.77
N PRO A 65 2.06 3.05 -11.80
CA PRO A 65 2.10 2.56 -13.18
C PRO A 65 3.31 1.65 -13.43
N LEU A 66 4.46 1.94 -12.81
CA LEU A 66 5.65 1.10 -12.92
C LEU A 66 5.41 -0.30 -12.32
N TYR A 67 4.77 -0.40 -11.16
CA TYR A 67 4.38 -1.67 -10.54
C TYR A 67 3.47 -2.49 -11.48
N LEU A 68 2.43 -1.87 -12.05
CA LEU A 68 1.53 -2.54 -12.99
C LEU A 68 2.26 -3.00 -14.26
N PHE A 69 3.20 -2.20 -14.75
CA PHE A 69 4.00 -2.54 -15.92
C PHE A 69 4.91 -3.75 -15.67
N VAL A 70 5.70 -3.73 -14.59
CA VAL A 70 6.66 -4.80 -14.25
C VAL A 70 5.92 -6.11 -13.94
N THR A 71 4.84 -6.05 -13.16
CA THR A 71 4.04 -7.25 -12.86
C THR A 71 3.38 -7.84 -14.11
N ASN A 72 2.93 -7.00 -15.04
CA ASN A 72 2.36 -7.47 -16.32
C ASN A 72 3.43 -8.04 -17.25
N PHE A 73 4.65 -7.48 -17.24
CA PHE A 73 5.80 -8.02 -17.98
C PHE A 73 6.15 -9.43 -17.50
N VAL A 74 6.36 -9.61 -16.20
CA VAL A 74 6.67 -10.90 -15.58
C VAL A 74 5.57 -11.94 -15.84
N ARG A 75 4.30 -11.51 -15.81
CA ARG A 75 3.18 -12.39 -16.13
C ARG A 75 3.23 -12.92 -17.57
N LYS A 76 3.61 -12.10 -18.55
CA LYS A 76 3.73 -12.55 -19.95
C LYS A 76 4.81 -13.62 -20.09
N GLU A 77 5.91 -13.48 -19.37
CA GLU A 77 6.96 -14.51 -19.33
C GLU A 77 6.45 -15.85 -18.76
N TYR A 78 5.59 -15.82 -17.73
CA TYR A 78 4.99 -17.04 -17.17
C TYR A 78 3.99 -17.76 -18.07
N VAL A 79 3.30 -17.03 -18.96
CA VAL A 79 2.40 -17.66 -19.94
C VAL A 79 3.22 -18.41 -20.98
N ASN A 80 4.39 -17.88 -21.35
CA ASN A 80 5.28 -18.50 -22.34
C ASN A 80 6.08 -19.67 -21.76
N MET A 81 6.39 -19.64 -20.45
CA MET A 81 7.15 -20.67 -19.76
C MET A 81 6.52 -20.99 -18.38
N PRO A 82 5.62 -21.97 -18.30
CA PRO A 82 4.91 -22.32 -17.05
C PRO A 82 5.82 -22.79 -15.93
N SER A 83 6.99 -23.33 -16.25
CA SER A 83 8.02 -23.77 -15.29
C SER A 83 8.56 -22.62 -14.43
N LEU A 84 8.35 -21.34 -14.83
CA LEU A 84 8.72 -20.19 -14.00
C LEU A 84 7.73 -19.86 -12.86
N LYS A 85 6.53 -20.44 -12.83
CA LYS A 85 5.58 -20.18 -11.74
C LYS A 85 5.99 -20.81 -10.41
N ASP A 86 6.69 -21.94 -10.48
CA ASP A 86 7.07 -22.76 -9.33
C ASP A 86 8.41 -22.37 -8.70
N TYR A 87 9.02 -21.26 -9.12
CA TYR A 87 10.29 -20.85 -8.53
C TYR A 87 10.17 -20.56 -7.03
N PRO A 88 11.12 -21.07 -6.22
CA PRO A 88 11.13 -20.84 -4.78
C PRO A 88 11.26 -19.35 -4.43
N LEU A 89 11.93 -18.55 -5.27
CA LEU A 89 12.06 -17.11 -5.04
C LEU A 89 10.71 -16.38 -5.08
N ARG A 90 9.89 -16.63 -6.11
CA ARG A 90 8.55 -16.02 -6.23
C ARG A 90 7.68 -16.41 -5.03
N LYS A 91 7.61 -17.71 -4.74
CA LYS A 91 6.83 -18.21 -3.58
C LYS A 91 7.34 -17.59 -2.29
N GLY A 92 8.65 -17.54 -2.07
CA GLY A 92 9.26 -16.90 -0.91
C GLY A 92 8.84 -15.44 -0.71
N MET A 93 8.83 -14.65 -1.80
CA MET A 93 8.42 -13.24 -1.72
C MET A 93 6.92 -13.04 -1.49
N ILE A 94 6.09 -13.93 -2.04
CA ILE A 94 4.64 -13.95 -1.74
C ILE A 94 4.41 -14.29 -0.28
N TYR A 95 5.04 -15.35 0.23
CA TYR A 95 4.94 -15.75 1.64
C TYR A 95 5.45 -14.66 2.57
N LEU A 96 6.56 -14.01 2.23
CA LEU A 96 7.09 -12.87 3.00
C LEU A 96 6.08 -11.71 3.02
N THR A 97 5.45 -11.39 1.89
CA THR A 97 4.45 -10.31 1.81
C THR A 97 3.21 -10.64 2.65
N VAL A 98 2.71 -11.87 2.55
CA VAL A 98 1.56 -12.36 3.33
C VAL A 98 1.88 -12.35 4.83
N PHE A 99 3.08 -12.79 5.22
CA PHE A 99 3.54 -12.78 6.61
C PHE A 99 3.61 -11.35 7.16
N MET A 100 4.27 -10.44 6.43
CA MET A 100 4.39 -9.04 6.82
C MET A 100 3.04 -8.35 6.91
N ALA A 101 2.13 -8.60 5.97
CA ALA A 101 0.78 -8.07 6.01
C ALA A 101 0.01 -8.58 7.24
N GLY A 102 0.09 -9.88 7.54
CA GLY A 102 -0.50 -10.46 8.74
C GLY A 102 0.07 -9.87 10.03
N ALA A 103 1.39 -9.67 10.10
CA ALA A 103 2.05 -9.05 11.25
C ALA A 103 1.62 -7.60 11.46
N VAL A 104 1.48 -6.82 10.38
CA VAL A 104 0.99 -5.44 10.44
C VAL A 104 -0.46 -5.41 10.93
N LEU A 105 -1.34 -6.28 10.41
CA LEU A 105 -2.73 -6.35 10.86
C LEU A 105 -2.85 -6.76 12.34
N ALA A 106 -2.04 -7.72 12.78
CA ALA A 106 -1.99 -8.13 14.18
C ALA A 106 -1.52 -6.98 15.08
N GLY A 107 -0.44 -6.28 14.69
CA GLY A 107 0.07 -5.11 15.43
C GLY A 107 -0.95 -3.96 15.51
N ASP A 108 -1.69 -3.73 14.43
CA ASP A 108 -2.76 -2.73 14.36
C ASP A 108 -3.92 -3.07 15.32
N LEU A 109 -4.35 -4.33 15.34
CA LEU A 109 -5.38 -4.82 16.27
C LEU A 109 -4.90 -4.78 17.73
N ILE A 110 -3.64 -5.14 18.00
CA ILE A 110 -3.04 -5.02 19.33
C ILE A 110 -3.07 -3.57 19.79
N THR A 111 -2.71 -2.63 18.91
CA THR A 111 -2.71 -1.19 19.23
C THR A 111 -4.11 -0.68 19.55
N LEU A 112 -5.11 -1.10 18.75
CA LEU A 112 -6.53 -0.79 19.01
C LEU A 112 -6.98 -1.29 20.38
N LEU A 113 -6.74 -2.58 20.67
CA LEU A 113 -7.12 -3.19 21.94
C LEU A 113 -6.37 -2.56 23.11
N TYR A 114 -5.09 -2.29 22.96
CA TYR A 114 -4.28 -1.64 23.99
C TYR A 114 -4.88 -0.28 24.36
N TYR A 115 -5.21 0.58 23.40
CA TYR A 115 -5.80 1.88 23.69
C TYR A 115 -7.21 1.79 24.28
N PHE A 116 -8.01 0.81 23.81
CA PHE A 116 -9.34 0.55 24.36
C PHE A 116 -9.27 0.09 25.82
N LEU A 117 -8.40 -0.87 26.14
CA LEU A 117 -8.24 -1.43 27.48
C LEU A 117 -7.58 -0.46 28.46
N ASP A 118 -6.67 0.38 27.98
CA ASP A 118 -6.02 1.46 28.76
C ASP A 118 -6.98 2.63 29.05
N GLY A 119 -8.25 2.54 28.60
CA GLY A 119 -9.27 3.56 28.83
C GLY A 119 -9.02 4.87 28.09
N ARG A 120 -8.19 4.87 27.04
CA ARG A 120 -7.91 6.06 26.24
C ARG A 120 -9.12 6.42 25.39
N GLU A 121 -9.35 7.71 25.22
CA GLU A 121 -10.35 8.19 24.29
C GLU A 121 -9.99 7.77 22.86
N LEU A 122 -10.78 6.83 22.30
CA LEU A 122 -10.66 6.41 20.90
C LEU A 122 -11.15 7.54 19.99
N THR A 123 -10.24 8.47 19.69
CA THR A 123 -10.55 9.56 18.76
C THR A 123 -11.00 9.03 17.40
N ILE A 124 -11.90 9.75 16.73
CA ILE A 124 -12.35 9.41 15.36
C ILE A 124 -11.14 9.27 14.42
N GLY A 125 -10.14 10.15 14.55
CA GLY A 125 -8.91 10.09 13.77
C GLY A 125 -8.08 8.82 14.01
N PHE A 126 -8.07 8.28 15.23
CA PHE A 126 -7.41 7.00 15.51
C PHE A 126 -8.11 5.83 14.82
N ILE A 127 -9.45 5.76 14.95
CA ILE A 127 -10.26 4.70 14.32
C ILE A 127 -10.11 4.75 12.79
N LEU A 128 -10.13 5.94 12.19
CA LEU A 128 -9.94 6.08 10.74
C LEU A 128 -8.56 5.61 10.26
N LYS A 129 -7.50 5.78 11.05
CA LYS A 129 -6.16 5.28 10.70
C LYS A 129 -6.10 3.76 10.71
N ILE A 130 -6.71 3.12 11.71
CA ILE A 130 -6.85 1.66 11.79
C ILE A 130 -7.62 1.15 10.56
N ILE A 131 -8.76 1.76 10.25
CA ILE A 131 -9.54 1.40 9.07
C ILE A 131 -8.70 1.56 7.79
N ALA A 132 -7.92 2.63 7.66
CA ALA A 132 -7.03 2.83 6.52
C ALA A 132 -5.98 1.71 6.40
N VAL A 133 -5.35 1.30 7.51
CA VAL A 133 -4.41 0.16 7.54
C VAL A 133 -5.12 -1.13 7.15
N LEU A 134 -6.27 -1.44 7.74
CA LEU A 134 -7.06 -2.63 7.45
C LEU A 134 -7.45 -2.71 5.97
N VAL A 135 -7.91 -1.61 5.38
CA VAL A 135 -8.31 -1.57 3.97
C VAL A 135 -7.11 -1.77 3.05
N VAL A 136 -6.01 -1.05 3.28
CA VAL A 136 -4.84 -1.10 2.40
C VAL A 136 -4.10 -2.42 2.54
N ILE A 137 -3.73 -2.80 3.76
CA ILE A 137 -2.99 -4.05 4.03
C ILE A 137 -3.86 -5.27 3.78
N GLY A 138 -5.15 -5.22 4.13
CA GLY A 138 -6.11 -6.28 3.83
C GLY A 138 -6.29 -6.50 2.33
N SER A 139 -6.29 -5.44 1.52
CA SER A 139 -6.34 -5.56 0.06
C SER A 139 -5.07 -6.21 -0.50
N VAL A 140 -3.88 -5.83 0.00
CA VAL A 140 -2.60 -6.45 -0.39
C VAL A 140 -2.60 -7.94 -0.01
N LEU A 141 -2.96 -8.25 1.23
CA LEU A 141 -3.07 -9.62 1.71
C LEU A 141 -4.04 -10.43 0.86
N GLY A 142 -5.23 -9.89 0.58
CA GLY A 142 -6.24 -10.55 -0.26
C GLY A 142 -5.74 -10.85 -1.68
N TYR A 143 -5.08 -9.88 -2.31
CA TYR A 143 -4.47 -10.07 -3.63
C TYR A 143 -3.43 -11.21 -3.62
N TYR A 144 -2.49 -11.21 -2.67
CA TYR A 144 -1.43 -12.21 -2.60
C TYR A 144 -1.93 -13.59 -2.15
N LEU A 145 -3.00 -13.67 -1.35
CA LEU A 145 -3.67 -14.93 -1.03
C LEU A 145 -4.41 -15.51 -2.25
N ASP A 146 -5.06 -14.66 -3.04
CA ASP A 146 -5.66 -15.10 -4.31
C ASP A 146 -4.59 -15.55 -5.31
N ASP A 147 -3.42 -14.90 -5.33
CA ASP A 147 -2.27 -15.33 -6.14
C ASP A 147 -1.74 -16.70 -5.69
N LEU A 148 -1.63 -16.92 -4.37
CA LEU A 148 -1.15 -18.19 -3.81
C LEU A 148 -2.12 -19.35 -4.06
N LYS A 149 -3.42 -19.07 -4.10
CA LYS A 149 -4.48 -20.05 -4.36
C LYS A 149 -4.76 -20.25 -5.86
N ASP A 150 -3.95 -19.65 -6.74
CA ASP A 150 -4.14 -19.63 -8.20
C ASP A 150 -5.54 -19.12 -8.64
N ARG A 151 -6.16 -18.25 -7.83
CA ARG A 151 -7.50 -17.68 -8.07
C ARG A 151 -7.48 -16.42 -8.95
N LEU A 152 -6.30 -15.91 -9.33
CA LEU A 152 -6.14 -14.73 -10.19
C LEU A 152 -6.44 -15.02 -11.68
N THR A 153 -7.65 -15.52 -11.94
CA THR A 153 -8.21 -15.65 -13.28
C THR A 153 -8.51 -14.27 -13.90
N GLY A 154 -8.78 -14.21 -15.21
CA GLY A 154 -8.94 -12.96 -15.97
C GLY A 154 -9.77 -11.90 -15.26
N THR A 155 -11.00 -12.25 -14.88
CA THR A 155 -11.95 -11.35 -14.21
C THR A 155 -11.46 -10.92 -12.83
N ARG A 156 -11.04 -11.88 -11.99
CA ARG A 156 -10.62 -11.60 -10.60
C ARG A 156 -9.38 -10.71 -10.54
N ARG A 157 -8.47 -10.86 -11.50
CA ARG A 157 -7.33 -9.96 -11.67
C ARG A 157 -7.74 -8.53 -12.05
N ASN A 158 -8.72 -8.37 -12.94
CA ASN A 158 -9.22 -7.04 -13.31
C ASN A 158 -9.91 -6.36 -12.13
N ILE A 159 -10.62 -7.13 -11.28
CA ILE A 159 -11.17 -6.64 -10.01
C ILE A 159 -10.05 -6.11 -9.12
N TRP A 160 -8.99 -6.88 -8.89
CA TRP A 160 -7.86 -6.41 -8.06
C TRP A 160 -7.14 -5.18 -8.63
N ARG A 161 -7.03 -5.06 -9.95
CA ARG A 161 -6.52 -3.85 -10.61
C ARG A 161 -7.43 -2.65 -10.35
N ALA A 162 -8.75 -2.84 -10.43
CA ALA A 162 -9.72 -1.80 -10.13
C ALA A 162 -9.68 -1.39 -8.66
N VAL A 163 -9.61 -2.36 -7.73
CA VAL A 163 -9.44 -2.10 -6.28
C VAL A 163 -8.18 -1.27 -6.03
N ALA A 164 -7.04 -1.68 -6.60
CA ALA A 164 -5.79 -0.93 -6.45
C ALA A 164 -5.88 0.50 -7.01
N LEU A 165 -6.51 0.67 -8.17
CA LEU A 165 -6.73 1.98 -8.79
C LEU A 165 -7.65 2.86 -7.96
N VAL A 166 -8.74 2.32 -7.42
CA VAL A 166 -9.66 3.03 -6.52
C VAL A 166 -8.95 3.45 -5.23
N ILE A 167 -8.15 2.57 -4.62
CA ILE A 167 -7.38 2.92 -3.41
C ILE A 167 -6.38 4.05 -3.71
N VAL A 168 -5.63 3.94 -4.81
CA VAL A 168 -4.61 4.95 -5.16
C VAL A 168 -5.27 6.29 -5.48
N LEU A 169 -6.21 6.33 -6.43
CA LEU A 169 -6.89 7.56 -6.81
C LEU A 169 -7.70 8.15 -5.65
N GLY A 170 -8.43 7.30 -4.92
CA GLY A 170 -9.20 7.69 -3.74
C GLY A 170 -8.31 8.34 -2.68
N SER A 171 -7.13 7.77 -2.39
CA SER A 171 -6.19 8.36 -1.43
C SER A 171 -5.69 9.72 -1.88
N ILE A 172 -5.36 9.88 -3.17
CA ILE A 172 -4.90 11.16 -3.74
C ILE A 172 -6.02 12.21 -3.68
N ILE A 173 -7.25 11.85 -4.06
CA ILE A 173 -8.41 12.75 -4.03
C ILE A 173 -8.70 13.21 -2.60
N VAL A 174 -8.75 12.27 -1.64
CA VAL A 174 -8.95 12.58 -0.21
C VAL A 174 -7.81 13.44 0.34
N GLY A 175 -6.56 13.15 -0.05
CA GLY A 175 -5.40 13.93 0.34
C GLY A 175 -5.53 15.40 -0.08
N PHE A 176 -5.85 15.65 -1.35
CA PHE A 176 -5.97 17.00 -1.88
C PHE A 176 -7.23 17.74 -1.41
N SER A 177 -8.34 17.03 -1.16
CA SER A 177 -9.57 17.67 -0.68
C SER A 177 -9.42 18.21 0.74
N VAL A 178 -8.65 17.53 1.61
CA VAL A 178 -8.47 17.93 3.00
C VAL A 178 -7.31 18.90 3.19
N ILE A 179 -6.17 18.67 2.52
CA ILE A 179 -4.93 19.44 2.73
C ILE A 179 -4.85 20.67 1.82
N GLY A 180 -5.65 20.67 0.75
CA GLY A 180 -5.63 21.71 -0.27
C GLY A 180 -4.66 21.42 -1.42
N SER A 181 -4.94 22.05 -2.55
CA SER A 181 -4.23 21.85 -3.80
C SER A 181 -2.80 22.43 -3.78
N PRO A 182 -1.94 22.09 -4.75
CA PRO A 182 -0.61 22.72 -4.87
C PRO A 182 -0.66 24.26 -4.95
N TRP A 183 -1.75 24.83 -5.47
CA TRP A 183 -1.96 26.27 -5.58
C TRP A 183 -2.19 26.92 -4.21
N SER A 184 -2.98 26.28 -3.34
CA SER A 184 -3.17 26.77 -1.97
C SER A 184 -1.89 26.64 -1.14
N GLN A 185 -1.09 25.60 -1.37
CA GLN A 185 0.21 25.46 -0.70
C GLN A 185 1.23 26.52 -1.15
N ARG A 186 1.16 27.01 -2.40
CA ARG A 186 2.01 28.11 -2.86
C ARG A 186 1.62 29.45 -2.22
N ALA A 187 0.32 29.75 -2.16
CA ALA A 187 -0.19 30.97 -1.53
C ALA A 187 0.03 31.03 -0.01
N MET A 188 0.30 29.89 0.65
CA MET A 188 0.70 29.86 2.05
C MET A 188 2.22 30.02 2.25
N ARG A 189 3.02 29.82 1.21
CA ARG A 189 4.49 29.92 1.26
C ARG A 189 5.04 31.27 0.83
N TYR A 190 4.26 32.04 0.06
CA TYR A 190 4.60 33.34 -0.51
C TYR A 190 3.43 34.28 -0.33
#